data_AF-A0A485AME4-F1
#
_entry.id   AF-A0A485AME4-F1
#
_cell.length_a   1.000
_cell.length_b   1.000
_cell.length_c   1.000
_cell.angle_alpha   90.00
_cell.angle_beta   90.00
_cell.angle_gamma   90.00
#
_symmetry.space_group_name_H-M   'P 1'
#
loop_
_entity.id
_entity.type
_entity.pdbx_description
1 polymer ?
#
loop_
_entity_poly.entity_id
_entity_poly.type
_entity_poly.pdbx_seq_one_letter_code
_entity_poly.pdbx_strand_id
1 'polypeptide(L)' 'MPMRQRNREVDHAQRVIEAAEEGARIGLGVVSLNGKMVDAPIIDHAQRVLERAAASGVRR' A
#
# COMPACT_ATOMS: atom_id res chain seq x y z
N MET A 1 -7.40 -12.22 -19.25
CA MET A 1 -8.05 -11.11 -18.51
C MET A 1 -7.67 -11.13 -17.03
N PRO A 2 -6.50 -10.57 -16.60
CA PRO A 2 -6.12 -10.54 -15.19
C PRO A 2 -6.36 -9.13 -14.60
N MET A 3 -7.61 -8.67 -14.58
CA MET A 3 -7.96 -7.37 -13.97
C MET A 3 -8.44 -7.50 -12.51
N ARG A 4 -8.85 -8.70 -12.06
CA ARG A 4 -9.40 -8.89 -10.71
C ARG A 4 -8.36 -8.92 -9.57
N GLN A 5 -7.13 -9.34 -9.82
CA GLN A 5 -6.10 -9.40 -8.77
C GLN A 5 -5.53 -8.01 -8.43
N ARG A 6 -5.43 -7.13 -9.43
CA ARG A 6 -4.81 -5.81 -9.29
C ARG A 6 -5.55 -4.89 -8.31
N ASN A 7 -6.89 -4.92 -8.34
CA ASN A 7 -7.68 -4.14 -7.38
C ASN A 7 -7.43 -4.57 -5.93
N ARG A 8 -7.26 -5.87 -5.68
CA ARG A 8 -6.99 -6.37 -4.32
C ARG A 8 -5.61 -5.92 -3.81
N GLU A 9 -4.62 -5.86 -4.69
CA GLU A 9 -3.28 -5.36 -4.35
C GLU A 9 -3.28 -3.86 -4.09
N VAL A 10 -4.03 -3.09 -4.88
CA VAL A 10 -4.24 -1.64 -4.70
C VAL A 10 -4.96 -1.35 -3.39
N ASP A 11 -6.06 -2.04 -3.11
CA ASP A 11 -6.82 -1.91 -1.85
C ASP A 11 -5.98 -2.28 -0.63
N HIS A 12 -5.05 -3.23 -0.79
CA HIS A 12 -4.12 -3.58 0.28
C HIS A 12 -3.06 -2.50 0.47
N ALA A 13 -2.46 -2.01 -0.63
CA ALA A 13 -1.47 -0.95 -0.60
C ALA A 13 -2.03 0.35 0.02
N GLN A 14 -3.26 0.72 -0.30
CA GLN A 14 -3.94 1.86 0.30
C GLN A 14 -4.02 1.73 1.83
N ARG A 15 -4.46 0.57 2.32
CA ARG A 15 -4.55 0.29 3.77
C ARG A 15 -3.19 0.29 4.47
N VAL A 16 -2.13 -0.12 3.77
CA VAL A 16 -0.76 -0.08 4.29
C VAL A 16 -0.30 1.36 4.50
N ILE A 17 -0.53 2.24 3.53
CA ILE A 17 -0.17 3.66 3.65
C ILE A 17 -0.99 4.31 4.76
N GLU A 18 -2.29 4.04 4.84
CA GLU A 18 -3.17 4.59 5.87
C GLU A 18 -2.71 4.17 7.29
N ALA A 19 -2.37 2.89 7.47
CA ALA A 19 -1.84 2.40 8.74
C ALA A 19 -0.47 3.02 9.07
N ALA A 20 0.39 3.20 8.06
CA ALA A 20 1.68 3.87 8.22
C ALA A 20 1.53 5.33 8.65
N GLU A 21 0.63 6.08 8.00
CA GLU A 21 0.35 7.47 8.34
C GLU A 21 -0.24 7.61 9.73
N GLU A 22 -1.17 6.72 10.09
CA GLU A 22 -1.71 6.69 11.43
C GLU A 22 -0.59 6.41 12.44
N GLY A 23 0.23 5.37 12.24
CA GLY A 23 1.39 5.08 13.09
C GLY A 23 2.37 6.24 13.25
N ALA A 24 2.68 6.92 12.15
CA ALA A 24 3.52 8.12 12.15
C ALA A 24 2.87 9.26 12.94
N ARG A 25 1.54 9.44 12.86
CA ARG A 25 0.78 10.46 13.57
C ARG A 25 0.75 10.24 15.08
N ILE A 26 0.62 8.99 15.52
CA ILE A 26 0.69 8.60 16.96
C ILE A 26 2.13 8.51 17.48
N GLY A 27 3.16 8.67 16.62
CA GLY A 27 4.56 8.56 17.01
C GLY A 27 5.03 7.12 17.26
N LEU A 28 4.23 6.13 16.86
CA LEU A 28 4.59 4.72 16.85
C LEU A 28 5.33 4.46 15.54
N GLY A 29 6.66 4.62 15.55
CA GLY A 29 7.53 4.42 14.39
C GLY A 29 7.47 3.02 13.75
N VAL A 30 6.71 2.10 14.34
CA VAL A 30 6.39 0.77 13.81
C VAL A 30 4.90 0.47 14.04
N VAL A 31 4.15 0.29 12.96
CA VAL A 31 2.71 -0.04 12.99
C VAL A 31 2.52 -1.42 12.39
N SER A 32 1.62 -2.22 12.94
CA SER A 32 1.35 -3.57 12.41
C SER A 32 -0.01 -3.60 11.71
N LEU A 33 -0.02 -3.89 10.40
CA LEU A 33 -1.25 -4.10 9.64
C LEU A 33 -1.42 -5.60 9.38
N ASN A 34 -2.56 -6.18 9.79
CA ASN A 34 -2.86 -7.61 9.64
C ASN A 34 -1.75 -8.54 10.20
N GLY A 35 -1.10 -8.14 11.28
CA GLY A 35 0.00 -8.90 11.90
C GLY A 35 1.34 -8.82 11.17
N LYS A 36 1.46 -8.01 10.11
CA LYS A 36 2.73 -7.67 9.46
C LYS A 36 3.18 -6.28 9.86
N MET A 37 4.46 -6.14 10.19
CA MET A 37 5.09 -4.85 10.43
C MET A 37 5.05 -4.00 9.16
N VAL A 38 4.49 -2.81 9.30
CA VAL A 38 4.47 -1.75 8.30
C VAL A 38 5.72 -0.91 8.54
N ASP A 39 6.82 -1.40 7.98
CA ASP A 39 8.10 -0.70 7.96
C ASP A 39 8.24 0.14 6.68
N ALA A 40 9.24 1.02 6.64
CA ALA A 40 9.56 1.81 5.45
C ALA A 40 9.61 1.00 4.12
N PRO A 41 10.18 -0.23 4.06
CA PRO A 41 10.18 -1.03 2.84
C PRO A 41 8.78 -1.50 2.40
N ILE A 42 7.88 -1.76 3.34
CA ILE A 42 6.50 -2.17 3.05
C ILE A 42 5.72 -0.99 2.46
N ILE A 43 5.92 0.22 3.00
CA ILE A 43 5.30 1.45 2.49
C ILE A 43 5.79 1.75 1.06
N ASP A 44 7.10 1.66 0.83
CA ASP A 44 7.68 1.84 -0.51
C ASP A 44 7.11 0.82 -1.51
N HIS A 45 6.96 -0.44 -1.10
CA HIS A 45 6.32 -1.45 -1.93
C HIS A 45 4.85 -1.11 -2.26
N ALA A 46 4.08 -0.67 -1.26
CA ALA A 46 2.69 -0.25 -1.44
C ALA A 46 2.58 0.94 -2.42
N GLN A 47 3.44 1.95 -2.28
CA GLN A 47 3.52 3.09 -3.21
C GLN A 47 3.79 2.62 -4.65
N ARG A 48 4.77 1.74 -4.86
CA ARG A 48 5.07 1.17 -6.19
C ARG A 48 3.91 0.37 -6.79
N VAL A 49 3.09 -0.27 -5.96
CA VAL A 49 1.88 -0.98 -6.43
C VAL A 49 0.83 0.03 -6.90
N LEU A 50 0.59 1.09 -6.13
CA LEU A 50 -0.32 2.18 -6.52
C LEU A 50 0.16 2.90 -7.78
N GLU A 51 1.46 3.21 -7.90
CA GLU A 51 2.06 3.82 -9.09
C GLU A 51 1.91 2.92 -10.31
N ARG A 52 2.21 1.62 -10.18
CA ARG A 52 2.02 0.66 -11.28
C ARG A 52 0.56 0.53 -11.65
N ALA A 53 -0.36 0.55 -10.69
CA ALA A 53 -1.79 0.53 -10.95
C ALA A 53 -2.23 1.79 -11.72
N ALA A 54 -1.81 2.97 -11.27
CA ALA A 54 -2.06 4.25 -11.93
C ALA A 54 -1.48 4.28 -13.36
N ALA A 55 -0.22 3.88 -13.52
CA ALA A 55 0.45 3.81 -14.82
C ALA A 55 -0.14 2.75 -15.76
N SER A 56 -0.66 1.65 -15.21
CA SER A 56 -1.35 0.60 -15.99
C SER A 56 -2.79 0.96 -16.33
N GLY A 57 -3.41 1.89 -15.61
CA GLY A 57 -4.72 2.46 -15.91
C GLY A 57 -4.70 3.55 -16.99
N VAL A 58 -3.52 4.11 -17.28
CA VAL A 58 -3.33 5.21 -18.24
C VAL A 58 -2.39 4.77 -19.37
N ARG A 59 -2.84 3.83 -20.18
CA ARG A 59 -2.53 3.78 -21.63
C ARG A 59 -3.77 3.25 -22.34
N ARG A 60 -4.77 4.11 -22.47
CA ARG A 60 -5.75 4.01 -23.56
C ARG A 60 -5.16 4.71 -24.77
#